data_AF-A0A5C7VCQ6-F1
#
_entry.id   AF-A0A5C7VCQ6-F1
#
_cell.length_a   1.000
_cell.length_b   1.000
_cell.length_c   1.000
_cell.angle_alpha   90.00
_cell.angle_beta   90.00
_cell.angle_gamma   90.00
#
_symmetry.space_group_name_H-M   'P 1'
#
loop_
_entity.id
_entity.type
_entity.pdbx_description
1 polymer ?
#
loop_
_entity_poly.entity_id
_entity_poly.type
_entity_poly.pdbx_seq_one_letter_code
_entity_poly.pdbx_strand_id
1 'polypeptide(L)' 'MHITKHLDSARRDLDGIEVELVRVVLEPEPEFDAEVLPMAWVRRTDTDAELLCFPEELSEPLPLPVGYVPPALRVIGSPL' A
#
# COMPACT_ATOMS: atom_id res chain seq x y z
N MET A 1 -17.06 26.07 15.14
CA MET A 1 -17.39 24.73 14.62
C MET A 1 -16.14 24.23 13.89
N HIS A 2 -15.19 23.64 14.61
CA HIS A 2 -13.95 23.15 14.01
C HIS A 2 -14.25 21.77 13.42
N ILE A 3 -14.40 21.73 12.09
CA ILE A 3 -14.41 20.48 11.35
C ILE A 3 -12.97 19.97 11.40
N THR A 4 -12.67 19.10 12.36
CA THR A 4 -11.57 18.16 12.22
C THR A 4 -11.87 17.37 10.96
N LYS A 5 -11.17 17.68 9.87
CA LYS A 5 -11.01 16.77 8.74
C LYS A 5 -10.40 15.52 9.34
N HIS A 6 -11.24 14.57 9.74
CA HIS A 6 -10.82 13.18 9.86
C HIS A 6 -10.26 12.87 8.48
N LEU A 7 -8.94 12.73 8.43
CA LEU A 7 -8.30 11.97 7.37
C LEU A 7 -9.14 10.69 7.32
N ASP A 8 -9.93 10.50 6.28
CA ASP A 8 -10.71 9.29 6.11
C ASP A 8 -9.72 8.14 6.25
N SER A 9 -9.68 7.51 7.43
CA SER A 9 -9.19 6.15 7.60
C SER A 9 -10.08 5.34 6.68
N ALA A 10 -9.70 5.28 5.41
CA ALA A 10 -10.41 4.52 4.41
C ALA A 10 -10.30 3.07 4.86
N ARG A 11 -11.30 2.64 5.63
CA ARG A 11 -11.49 1.27 6.07
C ARG A 11 -11.60 0.46 4.80
N ARG A 12 -10.62 -0.41 4.61
CA ARG A 12 -10.53 -1.33 3.49
C ARG A 12 -10.79 -2.73 3.99
N ASP A 13 -11.06 -3.61 3.05
CA ASP A 13 -11.18 -5.03 3.30
C ASP A 13 -9.98 -5.75 2.68
N LEU A 14 -9.39 -6.65 3.46
CA LEU A 14 -8.36 -7.59 3.03
C LEU A 14 -8.82 -9.00 3.41
N ASP A 15 -9.22 -9.81 2.43
CA ASP A 15 -9.74 -11.17 2.65
C ASP A 15 -10.89 -11.28 3.68
N GLY A 16 -11.80 -10.30 3.72
CA GLY A 16 -12.90 -10.28 4.68
C GLY A 16 -12.52 -9.71 6.06
N ILE A 17 -11.32 -9.15 6.20
CA ILE A 17 -10.85 -8.48 7.42
C ILE A 17 -10.85 -6.97 7.19
N GLU A 18 -11.47 -6.23 8.11
CA GLU A 18 -11.40 -4.77 8.10
C GLU A 18 -9.99 -4.29 8.50
N VAL A 19 -9.40 -3.49 7.62
CA VAL A 19 -8.05 -2.95 7.77
C VAL A 19 -8.01 -1.45 7.49
N GLU A 20 -7.09 -0.75 8.16
CA GLU A 20 -6.74 0.63 7.90
C GLU A 20 -5.43 0.70 7.14
N LEU A 21 -5.36 1.51 6.08
CA LEU A 21 -4.11 1.76 5.39
C LEU A 21 -3.19 2.63 6.24
N VAL A 22 -2.02 2.10 6.57
CA VAL A 22 -0.97 2.82 7.29
C VAL A 22 -0.10 3.59 6.30
N ARG A 23 0.47 2.89 5.31
CA ARG A 23 1.30 3.49 4.25
C ARG A 23 1.42 2.56 3.04
N VAL A 24 1.91 3.09 1.93
CA VAL A 24 2.28 2.29 0.76
C VAL A 24 3.79 2.33 0.61
N VAL A 25 4.42 1.17 0.53
CA VAL A 25 5.84 1.01 0.26
C VAL A 25 6.02 0.93 -1.25
N LEU A 26 6.73 1.91 -1.81
CA LEU A 26 6.93 2.09 -3.25
C LEU A 26 8.39 1.93 -3.67
N GLU A 27 9.31 1.92 -2.70
CA GLU A 27 10.75 1.79 -2.89
C GLU A 27 11.29 0.66 -2.02
N PRO A 28 12.34 -0.04 -2.47
CA PRO A 28 12.93 -1.12 -1.69
C PRO A 28 13.53 -0.59 -0.40
N GLU A 29 13.01 -1.05 0.72
CA GLU A 29 13.59 -0.89 2.04
C GLU A 29 14.44 -2.14 2.36
N PRO A 30 15.38 -2.12 3.32
CA PRO A 30 16.25 -3.27 3.63
C PRO A 30 15.51 -4.58 3.93
N GLU A 31 14.23 -4.49 4.30
CA GLU A 31 13.34 -5.60 4.65
C GLU A 31 12.42 -6.02 3.49
N PHE A 32 12.49 -5.34 2.34
CA PHE A 32 11.58 -5.51 1.21
C PHE A 32 12.33 -5.70 -0.11
N ASP A 33 11.96 -6.74 -0.85
CA ASP A 33 12.48 -6.95 -2.20
C ASP A 33 11.85 -5.94 -3.19
N ALA A 34 12.64 -5.46 -4.14
CA ALA A 34 12.17 -4.62 -5.22
C ALA A 34 11.15 -5.33 -6.13
N GLU A 35 11.18 -6.68 -6.18
CA GLU A 35 10.27 -7.52 -6.97
C GLU A 35 8.85 -7.57 -6.44
N VAL A 36 8.65 -7.34 -5.14
CA VAL A 36 7.31 -7.42 -4.51
C VAL A 36 6.63 -6.06 -4.38
N LEU A 37 7.24 -4.99 -4.88
CA LEU A 37 6.67 -3.64 -4.80
C LEU A 37 5.69 -3.36 -5.95
N PRO A 38 4.61 -2.59 -5.73
CA PRO A 38 4.28 -1.86 -4.50
C PRO A 38 3.67 -2.75 -3.41
N MET A 39 3.96 -2.47 -2.15
CA MET A 39 3.35 -3.18 -1.01
C MET A 39 2.47 -2.23 -0.18
N ALA A 40 1.30 -2.69 0.22
CA ALA A 40 0.42 -1.98 1.13
C ALA A 40 0.73 -2.41 2.57
N TRP A 41 1.06 -1.45 3.43
CA TRP A 41 1.12 -1.68 4.87
C TRP A 41 -0.21 -1.26 5.47
N VAL A 42 -0.93 -2.24 5.99
CA VAL A 42 -2.23 -2.07 6.62
C VAL A 42 -2.20 -2.51 8.08
N ARG A 43 -3.13 -1.99 8.87
CA ARG A 43 -3.34 -2.39 10.25
C ARG A 43 -4.76 -2.91 10.41
N ARG A 44 -4.92 -4.09 10.96
CA ARG A 44 -6.24 -4.65 11.26
C ARG A 44 -6.94 -3.85 12.35
N THR A 45 -8.22 -3.54 12.16
CA THR A 45 -9.00 -2.77 13.15
C THR A 45 -9.43 -3.60 14.35
N ASP A 46 -9.42 -4.93 14.23
CA ASP A 46 -9.87 -5.85 15.29
C ASP A 46 -8.79 -6.22 16.30
N THR A 47 -7.52 -6.23 15.87
CA THR A 47 -6.37 -6.76 16.63
C THR A 47 -5.22 -5.77 16.72
N ASP A 48 -5.30 -4.63 16.03
CA ASP A 48 -4.19 -3.68 15.82
C ASP A 48 -2.94 -4.33 15.21
N ALA A 49 -3.06 -5.54 14.64
CA ALA A 49 -1.95 -6.22 14.00
C ALA A 49 -1.64 -5.60 12.64
N GLU A 50 -0.36 -5.35 12.40
CA GLU A 50 0.15 -4.82 11.15
C GLU A 50 0.42 -5.94 10.15
N LEU A 51 -0.01 -5.74 8.90
CA LEU A 51 0.10 -6.68 7.80
C LEU A 51 0.64 -5.99 6.55
N LEU A 52 1.32 -6.77 5.73
CA LEU A 52 1.79 -6.37 4.42
C LEU A 52 1.06 -7.21 3.38
N CYS A 53 0.42 -6.55 2.42
CA CYS A 53 -0.31 -7.20 1.33
C CYS A 53 -0.06 -6.46 0.01
N PHE A 54 -0.39 -7.11 -1.10
CA PHE A 54 -0.35 -6.45 -2.39
C PHE A 54 -1.52 -5.46 -2.53
N PRO A 55 -1.34 -4.30 -3.17
CA PRO A 55 -2.40 -3.31 -3.37
C PRO A 55 -3.64 -3.83 -4.08
N GLU A 56 -3.50 -4.81 -4.97
CA GLU A 56 -4.60 -5.47 -5.68
C GLU A 56 -5.43 -6.42 -4.82
N GLU A 57 -4.93 -6.83 -3.65
CA GLU A 57 -5.68 -7.68 -2.70
C GLU A 57 -6.68 -6.87 -1.88
N LEU A 58 -6.53 -5.54 -1.86
CA LEU A 58 -7.45 -4.65 -1.15
C LEU A 58 -8.72 -4.42 -1.96
N SER A 59 -9.85 -4.33 -1.25
CA SER A 59 -11.17 -4.05 -1.85
C SER A 59 -11.23 -2.74 -2.64
N GLU A 60 -10.35 -1.80 -2.35
CA GLU A 60 -10.26 -0.52 -3.04
C GLU A 60 -8.83 -0.25 -3.52
N PRO A 61 -8.67 0.29 -4.75
CA PRO A 61 -7.36 0.61 -5.29
C PRO A 61 -6.65 1.65 -4.40
N LEU A 62 -5.35 1.45 -4.22
CA LEU A 62 -4.51 2.41 -3.51
C LEU A 62 -4.29 3.68 -4.35
N PRO A 63 -4.12 4.84 -3.70
CA PRO A 63 -3.76 6.08 -4.36
C PRO A 63 -2.27 6.06 -4.78
N LEU A 64 -1.93 5.19 -5.72
CA LEU A 64 -0.59 5.14 -6.31
C LEU A 64 -0.35 6.38 -7.18
N PRO A 65 0.88 6.90 -7.26
CA PRO A 65 1.23 7.96 -8.20
C PRO A 65 0.85 7.55 -9.63
N VAL A 66 0.25 8.48 -10.39
CA VAL A 66 -0.06 8.25 -11.81
C VAL A 66 1.24 7.92 -12.56
N GLY A 67 1.27 6.78 -13.23
CA GLY A 67 2.48 6.31 -13.93
C GLY A 67 3.53 5.68 -13.03
N TYR A 68 3.16 5.24 -11.82
CA TYR A 68 4.05 4.44 -10.98
C TYR A 68 4.51 3.19 -11.75
N VAL A 69 5.84 3.04 -11.88
CA VAL A 69 6.50 1.85 -12.40
C VAL A 69 7.21 1.17 -11.24
N PRO A 70 6.84 -0.08 -10.91
CA PRO A 70 7.54 -0.91 -9.95
C PRO A 70 9.05 -0.89 -10.17
N PRO A 71 9.88 -0.76 -9.12
CA PRO A 71 11.33 -0.80 -9.24
C PRO A 71 11.85 -1.99 -10.06
N ALA A 72 11.26 -3.18 -9.91
CA ALA A 72 11.57 -4.35 -10.72
C ALA A 72 11.39 -4.14 -12.24
N LEU A 73 10.40 -3.36 -12.65
CA LEU A 73 10.10 -3.07 -14.06
C LEU A 73 10.90 -1.87 -14.61
N ARG A 74 11.64 -1.12 -13.78
CA ARG A 74 12.48 0.00 -14.26
C ARG A 74 13.71 -0.48 -15.03
N VAL A 75 14.17 -1.71 -14.78
CA VAL A 75 15.44 -2.24 -15.33
C VAL A 75 15.37 -2.52 -16.84
N ILE A 76 14.18 -2.76 -17.40
CA ILE A 76 13.98 -2.98 -18.85
C ILE A 76 14.04 -1.69 -19.69
N GLY A 77 14.24 -0.52 -19.07
CA GLY A 77 14.25 0.79 -19.73
C GLY A 77 15.61 1.45 -19.94
N SER A 78 16.74 0.78 -19.67
CA SER A 78 18.07 1.34 -19.98
C SER A 78 18.49 0.95 -21.40
N PRO A 79 18.47 1.86 -22.39
CA PRO A 79 19.14 1.62 -23.65
C PRO A 79 20.66 1.56 -23.39
N LEU A 80 21.29 0.48 -23.86
CA LEU A 80 22.72 0.42 -24.12
C LEU A 80 23.08 1.36 -25.28
#